data_AF-C5LPQ1-F1
#
_entry.id   AF-C5LPQ1-F1
#
_cell.length_a   1.000
_cell.length_b   1.000
_cell.length_c   1.000
_cell.angle_alpha   90.00
_cell.angle_beta   90.00
_cell.angle_gamma   90.00
#
_symmetry.space_group_name_H-M   'P 1'
#
loop_
_entity.id
_entity.type
_entity.pdbx_description
1 polymer ?
#
loop_
_entity_poly.entity_id
_entity_poly.type
_entity_poly.pdbx_seq_one_letter_code
_entity_poly.pdbx_strand_id
1 'polypeptide(L)'
;MNGSPNPCLKEDPRYHRAWADYLVKWVDAYEKLGVPIWAITQQNEPQNYITQNWATCIFTPEAQLAFIRDHLGPAMKAANKSTKLLFNDDDKNFLPEVAKLIIEDDVAAE
;
A
#
# COMPACT_ATOMS: atom_id res chain seq x y z
N MET A 1 6.36 0.34 -18.46
CA MET A 1 4.95 0.56 -18.08
C MET A 1 4.78 2.06 -18.13
N ASN A 2 3.95 2.58 -19.04
CA ASN A 2 3.49 3.96 -18.92
C ASN A 2 2.35 3.93 -17.89
N GLY A 3 2.26 4.93 -17.03
CA GLY A 3 1.23 5.04 -16.00
C GLY A 3 -0.18 4.98 -16.58
N SER A 4 -1.16 4.64 -15.74
CA SER A 4 -2.58 4.64 -16.11
C SER A 4 -3.31 5.72 -15.29
N PRO A 5 -4.26 6.46 -15.89
CA PRO A 5 -5.17 7.31 -15.11
C PRO A 5 -6.24 6.49 -14.36
N ASN A 6 -6.23 5.16 -14.51
CA ASN A 6 -7.18 4.27 -13.86
C ASN A 6 -6.70 3.87 -12.46
N PRO A 7 -7.62 3.46 -11.56
CA PRO A 7 -7.26 2.89 -10.27
C PRO A 7 -6.26 1.74 -10.40
N CYS A 8 -5.34 1.67 -9.46
CA CYS A 8 -4.23 0.71 -9.45
C CYS A 8 -4.71 -0.74 -9.55
N LEU A 9 -5.71 -1.07 -8.74
CA LEU A 9 -6.28 -2.40 -8.65
C LEU A 9 -7.70 -2.37 -9.20
N LYS A 10 -8.12 -3.47 -9.83
CA LYS A 10 -9.52 -3.65 -10.20
C LYS A 10 -10.35 -3.79 -8.93
N GLU A 11 -11.58 -3.27 -8.96
CA GLU A 11 -12.63 -3.42 -7.94
C GLU A 11 -13.14 -4.87 -7.82
N ASP A 12 -12.21 -5.78 -7.52
CA ASP A 12 -12.45 -7.18 -7.23
C ASP A 12 -11.43 -7.59 -6.13
N PRO A 13 -11.91 -7.99 -4.94
CA PRO A 13 -11.07 -8.31 -3.79
C PRO A 13 -9.98 -9.35 -4.06
N ARG A 14 -10.09 -10.15 -5.12
CA ARG A 14 -9.04 -11.11 -5.52
C ARG A 14 -7.75 -10.40 -5.92
N TYR A 15 -7.82 -9.25 -6.58
CA TYR A 15 -6.63 -8.50 -6.96
C TYR A 15 -5.98 -7.81 -5.76
N HIS A 16 -6.79 -7.31 -4.82
CA HIS A 16 -6.28 -6.74 -3.57
C HIS A 16 -5.57 -7.81 -2.73
N ARG A 17 -6.19 -8.97 -2.54
CA ARG A 17 -5.54 -10.10 -1.84
C ARG A 17 -4.25 -10.53 -2.53
N ALA A 18 -4.28 -10.71 -3.85
CA ALA A 18 -3.08 -11.09 -4.61
C ALA A 18 -1.95 -10.07 -4.46
N TRP A 19 -2.26 -8.77 -4.41
CA TRP A 19 -1.26 -7.71 -4.22
C TRP A 19 -0.71 -7.68 -2.80
N ALA A 20 -1.55 -7.85 -1.78
CA ALA A 20 -1.10 -7.99 -0.40
C ALA A 20 -0.20 -9.22 -0.21
N ASP A 21 -0.60 -10.37 -0.76
CA ASP A 21 0.19 -11.61 -0.72
C ASP A 21 1.54 -11.45 -1.42
N TYR A 22 1.58 -10.67 -2.51
CA TYR A 22 2.83 -10.35 -3.21
C TYR A 22 3.79 -9.57 -2.31
N LEU A 23 3.31 -8.51 -1.63
CA LEU A 23 4.14 -7.71 -0.72
C LEU A 23 4.66 -8.54 0.46
N VAL A 24 3.82 -9.40 1.05
CA VAL A 24 4.24 -10.34 2.10
C VAL A 24 5.35 -11.28 1.60
N LYS A 25 5.18 -11.87 0.41
CA LYS A 25 6.17 -12.77 -0.19
C LYS A 25 7.47 -12.05 -0.53
N TRP A 26 7.40 -10.79 -0.95
CA TRP A 26 8.56 -9.97 -1.24
C TRP A 26 9.38 -9.71 0.04
N VAL A 27 8.72 -9.29 1.13
CA VAL A 27 9.38 -9.11 2.43
C VAL A 27 10.01 -10.42 2.90
N ASP A 28 9.25 -11.52 2.85
CA ASP A 28 9.73 -12.84 3.26
C ASP A 28 10.94 -13.34 2.46
N ALA A 29 10.96 -13.08 1.15
CA ALA A 29 12.07 -13.46 0.29
C ALA A 29 13.36 -12.72 0.66
N TYR A 30 13.28 -11.43 0.97
CA TYR A 30 14.45 -10.64 1.38
C TYR A 30 14.95 -11.03 2.77
N GLU A 31 14.03 -11.26 3.73
CA GLU A 31 14.40 -11.73 5.07
C GLU A 31 15.15 -13.07 5.02
N LYS A 32 14.72 -14.00 4.16
CA LYS A 32 15.42 -15.29 3.93
C LYS A 32 16.84 -15.14 3.38
N LEU A 33 17.13 -14.03 2.72
CA LEU A 33 18.47 -13.69 2.23
C LEU A 33 19.30 -12.93 3.27
N GLY A 34 18.80 -12.77 4.51
CA GLY A 34 19.47 -12.03 5.56
C GLY A 34 19.33 -10.50 5.43
N VAL A 35 18.35 -10.03 4.66
CA VAL A 35 18.06 -8.60 4.46
C VAL A 35 16.73 -8.26 5.14
N PRO A 36 16.75 -7.82 6.41
CA PRO A 36 15.52 -7.46 7.10
C PRO A 36 14.90 -6.19 6.53
N ILE A 37 13.59 -6.24 6.23
CA ILE A 37 12.84 -5.08 5.75
C ILE A 37 12.22 -4.35 6.95
N TRP A 38 12.73 -3.16 7.25
CA TRP A 38 12.23 -2.34 8.35
C TRP A 38 10.81 -1.81 8.12
N ALA A 39 10.53 -1.32 6.92
CA ALA A 39 9.23 -0.74 6.56
C ALA A 39 8.97 -0.88 5.05
N ILE A 40 7.69 -0.83 4.68
CA ILE A 40 7.21 -0.65 3.30
C ILE A 40 6.09 0.38 3.27
N THR A 41 5.83 0.92 2.09
CA THR A 41 4.61 1.67 1.77
C THR A 41 3.72 0.82 0.87
N GLN A 42 2.43 1.11 0.82
CA GLN A 42 1.48 0.38 -0.04
C GLN A 42 1.74 0.65 -1.53
N GLN A 43 2.25 1.84 -1.84
CA GLN A 43 2.49 2.34 -3.20
C GLN A 43 3.33 3.62 -3.11
N ASN A 44 4.28 3.80 -4.03
CA ASN A 44 4.98 5.07 -4.25
C ASN A 44 4.06 6.07 -4.98
N GLU A 45 3.96 7.29 -4.49
CA GLU A 45 3.16 8.39 -5.05
C GLU A 45 1.75 7.98 -5.54
N PRO A 46 0.89 7.45 -4.64
CA PRO A 46 -0.45 6.98 -5.01
C PRO A 46 -1.38 8.09 -5.53
N GLN A 47 -1.09 9.36 -5.27
CA GLN A 47 -1.88 10.50 -5.72
C GLN A 47 -1.36 11.11 -7.03
N ASN A 48 -0.43 10.44 -7.71
CA ASN A 48 0.04 10.83 -9.02
C ASN A 48 -1.01 10.49 -10.11
N TYR A 49 -2.08 11.30 -10.16
CA TYR A 49 -3.27 11.10 -11.01
C TYR A 49 -3.07 11.35 -12.51
N ILE A 50 -1.84 11.56 -12.95
CA ILE A 50 -1.52 11.85 -14.35
C ILE A 50 -0.74 10.68 -14.97
N THR A 51 -0.94 10.48 -16.27
CA THR A 51 -0.18 9.47 -17.02
C THR A 51 1.30 9.83 -17.03
N GLN A 52 2.11 9.00 -16.38
CA GLN A 52 3.56 9.12 -16.41
C GLN A 52 4.17 8.21 -17.48
N ASN A 53 5.42 8.47 -17.87
CA ASN A 53 6.20 7.57 -18.74
C ASN A 53 6.98 6.49 -17.95
N TRP A 54 6.74 6.37 -16.64
CA TRP A 54 7.23 5.30 -15.78
C TRP A 54 6.09 4.56 -15.08
N ALA A 55 6.42 3.50 -14.33
CA ALA A 55 5.45 2.68 -13.62
C ALA A 55 4.83 3.47 -12.46
N THR A 56 3.54 3.76 -12.57
CA THR A 56 2.73 4.36 -11.51
C THR A 56 1.45 3.56 -11.30
N CYS A 57 0.86 3.72 -10.11
CA CYS A 57 -0.38 3.07 -9.72
C CYS A 57 -1.18 4.01 -8.83
N ILE A 58 -2.40 4.36 -9.22
CA ILE A 58 -3.21 5.36 -8.51
C ILE A 58 -3.99 4.71 -7.36
N PHE A 59 -3.95 5.31 -6.18
CA PHE A 59 -4.90 5.05 -5.10
C PHE A 59 -5.48 6.37 -4.58
N THR A 60 -6.81 6.50 -4.60
CA THR A 60 -7.47 7.56 -3.82
C THR A 60 -7.23 7.35 -2.32
N PRO A 61 -7.35 8.38 -1.48
CA PRO A 61 -7.22 8.23 -0.03
C PRO A 61 -8.10 7.11 0.56
N GLU A 62 -9.34 6.96 0.09
CA GLU A 62 -10.26 5.88 0.52
C GLU A 62 -9.79 4.51 0.06
N ALA A 63 -9.27 4.41 -1.17
CA ALA A 63 -8.71 3.17 -1.69
C ALA A 63 -7.44 2.77 -0.92
N GLN A 64 -6.61 3.74 -0.51
CA GLN A 64 -5.46 3.49 0.37
C GLN A 64 -5.91 2.91 1.71
N LEU A 65 -6.88 3.57 2.37
CA LEU A 65 -7.46 3.09 3.62
C LEU A 65 -8.01 1.66 3.46
N ALA A 66 -8.87 1.43 2.47
CA ALA A 66 -9.50 0.13 2.25
C ALA A 66 -8.45 -0.96 1.98
N PHE A 67 -7.43 -0.67 1.16
CA PHE A 67 -6.37 -1.64 0.88
C PHE A 67 -5.52 -1.95 2.12
N ILE A 68 -5.15 -0.94 2.91
CA ILE A 68 -4.38 -1.13 4.14
C ILE A 68 -5.20 -1.89 5.19
N ARG A 69 -6.42 -1.44 5.47
CA ARG A 69 -7.30 -1.99 6.51
C ARG A 69 -7.76 -3.40 6.21
N ASP A 70 -8.24 -3.64 4.99
CA ASP A 70 -8.98 -4.88 4.66
C ASP A 70 -8.08 -5.95 4.02
N HIS A 71 -6.85 -5.61 3.61
CA HIS A 71 -5.98 -6.53 2.87
C HIS A 71 -4.53 -6.54 3.38
N LEU A 72 -3.76 -5.46 3.18
CA LEU A 72 -2.32 -5.46 3.41
C LEU A 72 -1.96 -5.60 4.89
N GLY A 73 -2.60 -4.81 5.76
CA GLY A 73 -2.40 -4.88 7.22
C GLY A 73 -2.67 -6.29 7.77
N PRO A 74 -3.85 -6.87 7.56
CA PRO A 74 -4.16 -8.24 7.97
C PRO A 74 -3.21 -9.30 7.41
N ALA A 75 -2.79 -9.17 6.14
CA ALA A 75 -1.86 -10.12 5.52
C ALA A 75 -0.46 -10.08 6.17
N MET A 76 0.05 -8.88 6.46
CA MET A 76 1.34 -8.69 7.14
C MET A 76 1.30 -9.22 8.58
N LYS A 77 0.22 -8.92 9.32
CA LYS A 77 -0.03 -9.45 10.68
C LYS A 77 -0.10 -10.98 10.68
N ALA A 78 -0.87 -11.59 9.77
CA ALA A 78 -1.02 -13.04 9.66
C ALA A 78 0.29 -13.75 9.30
N ALA A 79 1.17 -13.10 8.56
CA ALA A 79 2.51 -13.60 8.22
C ALA A 79 3.57 -13.35 9.31
N ASN A 80 3.18 -12.81 10.48
CA ASN A 80 4.05 -12.45 11.59
C ASN A 80 5.23 -11.54 11.19
N LYS A 81 4.99 -10.60 10.26
CA LYS A 81 6.02 -9.64 9.84
C LYS A 81 6.12 -8.48 10.82
N SER A 82 7.34 -8.16 11.24
CA SER A 82 7.64 -6.97 12.07
C SER A 82 7.82 -5.70 11.24
N THR A 83 7.82 -5.83 9.91
CA THR A 83 7.89 -4.74 8.94
C THR A 83 6.77 -3.73 9.15
N LYS A 84 7.13 -2.46 9.29
CA LYS A 84 6.17 -1.36 9.44
C LYS A 84 5.46 -1.05 8.13
N LEU A 85 4.18 -0.71 8.21
CA LEU A 85 3.44 -0.11 7.10
C LEU A 85 3.40 1.40 7.28
N LEU A 86 3.96 2.12 6.32
CA LEU A 86 3.86 3.57 6.21
C LEU A 86 2.85 3.90 5.09
N PHE A 87 2.09 4.98 5.25
CA PHE A 87 1.10 5.41 4.26
C PHE A 87 1.50 6.72 3.58
N ASN A 88 0.68 7.17 2.64
CA ASN A 88 0.89 8.34 1.77
C ASN A 88 2.02 8.15 0.75
N ASP A 89 3.29 8.17 1.16
CA ASP A 89 4.47 8.06 0.27
C ASP A 89 4.43 9.00 -0.96
N ASP A 90 3.91 10.20 -0.74
CA ASP A 90 3.71 11.25 -1.75
C ASP A 90 3.96 12.63 -1.10
N ASP A 91 3.77 13.69 -1.89
CA ASP A 91 3.90 15.07 -1.47
C ASP A 91 3.06 15.40 -0.22
N LYS A 92 3.64 16.26 0.63
CA LYS A 92 3.02 16.72 1.89
C LYS A 92 1.62 17.31 1.75
N ASN A 93 1.24 17.77 0.55
CA ASN A 93 -0.05 18.39 0.30
C ASN A 93 -1.20 17.36 0.37
N PHE A 94 -0.93 16.09 0.09
CA PHE A 94 -1.90 14.99 0.17
C PHE A 94 -2.00 14.40 1.58
N LEU A 95 -0.96 14.58 2.40
CA LEU A 95 -0.87 13.98 3.73
C LEU A 95 -2.06 14.30 4.65
N PRO A 96 -2.58 15.55 4.76
CA PRO A 96 -3.67 15.85 5.69
C PRO A 96 -4.94 15.03 5.43
N GLU A 97 -5.28 14.80 4.16
CA GLU A 97 -6.48 14.05 3.78
C GLU A 97 -6.32 12.56 4.06
N VAL A 98 -5.21 11.96 3.64
CA VAL A 98 -4.92 10.54 3.87
C VAL A 98 -4.75 10.25 5.36
N ALA A 99 -4.00 11.10 6.08
CA ALA A 99 -3.76 10.92 7.51
C ALA A 99 -5.06 10.99 8.30
N LYS A 100 -5.98 11.88 7.94
CA LYS A 100 -7.29 11.94 8.59
C LYS A 100 -8.02 10.60 8.46
N LEU A 101 -8.10 10.04 7.25
CA LEU A 101 -8.80 8.77 7.02
C LEU A 101 -8.15 7.58 7.72
N ILE A 102 -6.82 7.48 7.68
CA ILE A 102 -6.10 6.31 8.21
C ILE A 102 -5.99 6.37 9.73
N ILE A 103 -5.69 7.54 10.31
CA ILE A 103 -5.49 7.66 11.76
C ILE A 103 -6.82 7.60 12.52
N GLU A 104 -7.93 8.03 11.91
CA GLU A 104 -9.27 7.93 12.52
C GLU A 104 -9.89 6.52 12.41
N ASP A 105 -9.28 5.58 11.65
CA ASP A 105 -9.71 4.18 11.55
C ASP A 105 -8.85 3.28 12.44
N ASP A 106 -9.39 2.86 13.59
CA ASP A 106 -8.68 2.06 14.60
C ASP A 106 -8.09 0.75 14.05
N VAL A 107 -8.69 0.17 13.00
CA VAL A 107 -8.21 -1.09 12.40
C VAL A 107 -7.01 -0.83 11.51
N ALA A 108 -7.02 0.28 10.76
CA ALA A 108 -5.91 0.68 9.92
C ALA A 108 -4.73 1.25 10.72
N ALA A 109 -5.00 1.90 11.86
CA ALA A 109 -4.00 2.55 12.70
C ALA A 109 -3.25 1.61 13.68
N GLU A 110 -3.74 0.37 13.86
CA GLU A 110 -3.12 -0.67 14.72
C GLU A 110 -1.93 -1.38 14.06
#